data_AF-A0A8J6IGW0-F1
#
_entry.id   AF-A0A8J6IGW0-F1
#
_cell.length_a   1.000
_cell.length_b   1.000
_cell.length_c   1.000
_cell.angle_alpha   90.00
_cell.angle_beta   90.00
_cell.angle_gamma   90.00
#
_symmetry.space_group_name_H-M   'P 1'
#
loop_
_entity.id
_entity.type
_entity.pdbx_description
1 polymer ?
#
loop_
_entity_poly.entity_id
_entity_poly.type
_entity_poly.pdbx_seq_one_letter_code
_entity_poly.pdbx_strand_id
1 'polypeptide(L)'
;MKHFLTAAAAASLSFTAMPALAQDDAAAPMSTAPAAEAELVEMSCAIVGKEAGAEKSNVYAAPDLSVLSMTRDHDGLKLDTAEGFETEGILCERNSIVPAPDDYKAPKSGYPLYVETYDGEEKTGVSKLVLEDGVYGYEVLLGELTDAERATADARIAAYNAQTEG
;
A
#
# COMPACT_ATOMS: atom_id res chain seq x y z
N MET A 1 41.27 -52.78 49.83
CA MET A 1 42.10 -53.89 49.29
C MET A 1 41.95 -53.81 47.77
N LYS A 2 42.90 -53.24 47.01
CA LYS A 2 44.27 -53.69 46.71
C LYS A 2 44.29 -54.58 45.46
N HIS A 3 44.62 -53.92 44.34
CA HIS A 3 45.26 -54.39 43.10
C HIS A 3 44.54 -55.44 42.23
N PHE A 4 44.45 -55.21 40.92
CA PHE A 4 45.50 -55.60 39.97
C PHE A 4 45.35 -54.85 38.64
N LEU A 5 46.48 -54.36 38.13
CA LEU A 5 46.65 -53.87 36.77
C LEU A 5 46.73 -55.07 35.81
N THR A 6 46.20 -54.88 34.59
CA THR A 6 46.77 -55.55 33.41
C THR A 6 46.72 -54.60 32.22
N ALA A 7 47.89 -54.24 31.72
CA ALA A 7 48.11 -53.53 30.47
C ALA A 7 48.07 -54.52 29.30
N ALA A 8 47.50 -54.11 28.17
CA ALA A 8 47.74 -54.71 26.87
C ALA A 8 47.90 -53.60 25.83
N ALA A 9 48.96 -53.74 25.05
CA ALA A 9 49.52 -52.74 24.15
C ALA A 9 48.94 -52.82 22.74
N ALA A 10 49.26 -51.76 21.98
CA ALA A 10 49.35 -51.67 20.52
C ALA A 10 48.04 -51.56 19.73
N ALA A 11 47.84 -50.41 19.08
CA ALA A 11 48.41 -50.17 17.76
C ALA A 11 48.04 -48.75 17.31
N SER A 12 49.06 -47.96 17.02
CA SER A 12 48.95 -46.65 16.41
C SER A 12 48.44 -46.77 14.98
N LEU A 13 47.27 -46.21 14.69
CA LEU A 13 46.92 -45.79 13.34
C LEU A 13 46.73 -44.28 13.37
N SER A 14 47.79 -43.61 12.92
CA SER A 14 47.81 -42.19 12.61
C SER A 14 46.79 -41.92 11.50
N PHE A 15 45.63 -41.36 11.84
CA PHE A 15 44.80 -40.69 10.85
C PHE A 15 45.41 -39.31 10.62
N THR A 16 46.10 -39.18 9.48
CA THR A 16 46.45 -37.87 8.93
C THR A 16 45.19 -37.06 8.76
N ALA A 17 45.10 -35.94 9.48
CA ALA A 17 44.10 -34.92 9.27
C ALA A 17 44.18 -34.43 7.82
N MET A 18 43.13 -34.69 7.03
CA MET A 18 42.91 -33.95 5.80
C MET A 18 42.50 -32.53 6.20
N PRO A 19 43.14 -31.47 5.69
CA PRO A 19 42.58 -30.14 5.80
C PRO A 19 41.28 -30.16 4.98
N ALA A 20 40.15 -30.13 5.68
CA ALA A 20 38.90 -29.72 5.05
C ALA A 20 39.14 -28.32 4.50
N LEU A 21 39.17 -28.21 3.18
CA LEU A 21 39.16 -26.94 2.49
C LEU A 21 37.91 -26.20 2.95
N ALA A 22 38.12 -25.17 3.77
CA ALA A 22 37.10 -24.16 4.01
C ALA A 22 36.74 -23.58 2.64
N GLN A 23 35.60 -24.00 2.10
CA GLN A 23 34.93 -23.25 1.05
C GLN A 23 34.42 -21.98 1.72
N ASP A 24 35.26 -20.95 1.66
CA ASP A 24 34.85 -19.57 1.80
C ASP A 24 34.04 -19.23 0.54
N ASP A 25 32.84 -19.81 0.43
CA ASP A 25 31.80 -19.33 -0.46
C ASP A 25 31.29 -18.02 0.17
N ALA A 26 32.11 -16.98 0.03
CA ALA A 26 31.68 -15.61 0.17
C ALA A 26 30.58 -15.40 -0.88
N ALA A 27 29.35 -15.72 -0.49
CA ALA A 27 28.15 -15.39 -1.22
C ALA A 27 28.18 -13.87 -1.39
N ALA A 28 28.57 -13.45 -2.59
CA ALA A 28 28.49 -12.07 -3.00
C ALA A 28 27.09 -11.56 -2.64
N PRO A 29 26.96 -10.38 -2.01
CA PRO A 29 25.65 -9.84 -1.70
C PRO A 29 24.89 -9.73 -3.02
N MET A 30 23.85 -10.54 -3.19
CA MET A 30 22.91 -10.33 -4.28
C MET A 30 22.32 -8.94 -4.04
N SER A 31 22.79 -7.99 -4.82
CA SER A 31 22.20 -6.67 -4.92
C SER A 31 20.79 -6.87 -5.45
N THR A 32 19.82 -7.02 -4.55
CA THR A 32 18.42 -6.79 -4.84
C THR A 32 18.30 -5.31 -5.19
N ALA A 33 18.49 -5.00 -6.47
CA ALA A 33 18.04 -3.73 -6.99
C ALA A 33 16.56 -3.61 -6.62
N PRO A 34 16.12 -2.51 -5.99
CA PRO A 34 14.71 -2.33 -5.70
C PRO A 34 13.97 -2.45 -7.03
N ALA A 35 12.97 -3.33 -7.09
CA ALA A 35 12.02 -3.33 -8.17
C ALA A 35 11.46 -1.91 -8.23
N ALA A 36 11.63 -1.23 -9.37
CA ALA A 36 11.02 0.07 -9.56
C ALA A 36 9.52 -0.12 -9.33
N GLU A 37 8.98 0.46 -8.27
CA GLU A 37 7.54 0.51 -8.06
C GLU A 37 6.94 1.12 -9.31
N ALA A 38 6.00 0.39 -9.94
CA ALA A 38 5.30 0.93 -11.09
C ALA A 38 4.69 2.28 -10.68
N GLU A 39 4.90 3.30 -11.51
CA GLU A 39 4.37 4.64 -11.22
C GLU A 39 2.85 4.54 -11.05
N LEU A 40 2.34 5.13 -9.95
CA LEU A 40 0.92 5.24 -9.71
C LEU A 40 0.33 6.23 -10.72
N VAL A 41 -0.64 5.78 -11.50
CA VAL A 41 -1.29 6.58 -12.53
C VAL A 41 -2.76 6.76 -12.19
N GLU A 42 -3.21 8.01 -12.28
CA GLU A 42 -4.61 8.40 -12.23
C GLU A 42 -5.08 8.71 -13.65
N MET A 43 -6.01 7.90 -14.14
CA MET A 43 -6.48 7.95 -15.53
C MET A 43 -7.61 8.97 -15.69
N SER A 44 -8.51 9.00 -14.72
CA SER A 44 -9.63 9.94 -14.69
C SER A 44 -10.11 10.13 -13.25
N CYS A 45 -10.76 11.27 -12.99
CA CYS A 45 -11.54 11.48 -11.78
C CYS A 45 -12.89 12.11 -12.11
N ALA A 46 -13.85 11.85 -11.24
CA ALA A 46 -15.20 12.36 -11.30
C ALA A 46 -15.67 12.78 -9.91
N ILE A 47 -16.63 13.68 -9.88
CA ILE A 47 -17.29 14.11 -8.65
C ILE A 47 -18.55 13.26 -8.47
N VAL A 48 -18.68 12.64 -7.30
CA VAL A 48 -19.93 12.00 -6.87
C VAL A 48 -20.71 13.03 -6.07
N GLY A 49 -21.93 13.32 -6.47
CA GLY A 49 -22.75 14.31 -5.78
C GLY A 49 -24.15 14.41 -6.35
N LYS A 50 -24.88 15.43 -5.91
CA LYS A 50 -26.25 15.67 -6.33
C LYS A 50 -26.56 17.15 -6.42
N GLU A 51 -27.44 17.52 -7.34
CA GLU A 51 -27.99 18.86 -7.42
C GLU A 51 -29.00 19.11 -6.28
N ALA A 52 -29.20 20.38 -5.92
CA ALA A 52 -30.14 20.78 -4.87
C ALA A 52 -31.54 20.22 -5.13
N GLY A 53 -32.05 19.44 -4.18
CA GLY A 53 -33.37 18.82 -4.25
C GLY A 53 -33.43 17.53 -5.07
N ALA A 54 -32.32 17.05 -5.64
CA ALA A 54 -32.27 15.73 -6.26
C ALA A 54 -32.29 14.62 -5.19
N GLU A 55 -32.99 13.53 -5.48
CA GLU A 55 -33.10 12.37 -4.57
C GLU A 55 -31.91 11.40 -4.68
N LYS A 56 -31.18 11.45 -5.79
CA LYS A 56 -30.11 10.50 -6.11
C LYS A 56 -28.86 11.24 -6.54
N SER A 57 -27.73 10.67 -6.13
CA SER A 57 -26.41 11.09 -6.54
C SER A 57 -26.10 10.55 -7.94
N ASN A 58 -25.32 11.33 -8.69
CA ASN A 58 -24.78 10.93 -9.98
C ASN A 58 -23.24 11.09 -9.95
N VAL A 59 -22.60 10.51 -10.97
CA VAL A 59 -21.17 10.69 -11.23
C VAL A 59 -21.03 11.74 -12.33
N TYR A 60 -20.34 12.83 -12.01
CA TYR A 60 -20.11 13.96 -12.90
C TYR A 60 -18.65 13.96 -13.34
N ALA A 61 -18.39 13.80 -14.63
CA ALA A 61 -17.05 13.84 -15.19
C ALA A 61 -16.36 15.18 -14.86
N ALA A 62 -15.13 15.12 -14.35
CA ALA A 62 -14.34 16.28 -13.97
C ALA A 62 -12.96 16.18 -14.62
N PRO A 63 -12.82 16.51 -15.92
CA PRO A 63 -11.61 16.22 -16.70
C PRO A 63 -10.35 16.93 -16.20
N ASP A 64 -10.51 18.05 -15.48
CA ASP A 64 -9.40 18.82 -14.90
C ASP A 64 -9.08 18.41 -13.46
N LEU A 65 -9.86 17.49 -12.87
CA LEU A 65 -9.63 17.00 -11.51
C LEU A 65 -8.55 15.93 -11.51
N SER A 66 -7.49 16.16 -10.75
CA SER A 66 -6.53 15.12 -10.38
C SER A 66 -6.30 15.14 -8.88
N VAL A 67 -6.70 14.07 -8.19
CA VAL A 67 -6.46 13.93 -6.75
C VAL A 67 -4.97 13.75 -6.49
N LEU A 68 -4.26 12.94 -7.28
CA LEU A 68 -2.81 12.76 -7.11
C LEU A 68 -2.04 14.08 -7.23
N SER A 69 -2.32 14.89 -8.26
CA SER A 69 -1.60 16.16 -8.44
C SER A 69 -1.99 17.16 -7.34
N MET A 70 -3.29 17.35 -7.11
CA MET A 70 -3.76 18.42 -6.22
C MET A 70 -3.40 18.15 -4.76
N THR A 71 -3.45 16.88 -4.33
CA THR A 71 -3.08 16.52 -2.95
C THR A 71 -1.57 16.51 -2.74
N ARG A 72 -0.74 16.24 -3.75
CA ARG A 72 0.72 16.38 -3.62
C ARG A 72 1.12 17.85 -3.41
N ASP A 73 0.53 18.75 -4.19
CA ASP A 73 1.01 20.13 -4.32
C ASP A 73 0.35 21.10 -3.33
N HIS A 74 -0.69 20.67 -2.61
CA HIS A 74 -1.47 21.50 -1.68
C HIS A 74 -1.76 20.81 -0.34
N ASP A 75 -2.14 21.59 0.67
CA ASP A 75 -2.49 21.10 2.03
C ASP A 75 -3.86 20.41 2.09
N GLY A 76 -4.63 20.46 1.00
CA GLY A 76 -5.97 19.91 0.91
C GLY A 76 -6.49 19.95 -0.52
N LEU A 77 -7.54 19.17 -0.77
CA LEU A 77 -8.25 19.22 -2.03
C LEU A 77 -9.32 20.33 -1.99
N LYS A 78 -9.44 21.11 -3.07
CA LYS A 78 -10.51 22.09 -3.25
C LYS A 78 -11.21 21.81 -4.57
N LEU A 79 -12.53 21.71 -4.52
CA LEU A 79 -13.36 21.49 -5.70
C LEU A 79 -14.17 22.75 -5.99
N ASP A 80 -14.13 23.21 -7.24
CA ASP A 80 -14.98 24.30 -7.72
C ASP A 80 -16.29 23.71 -8.25
N THR A 81 -17.27 23.53 -7.37
CA THR A 81 -18.61 23.05 -7.73
C THR A 81 -19.63 24.19 -7.84
N ALA A 82 -20.65 24.02 -8.68
CA ALA A 82 -21.70 25.02 -8.84
C ALA A 82 -22.49 25.25 -7.53
N GLU A 83 -23.06 26.44 -7.37
CA GLU A 83 -23.94 26.73 -6.24
C GLU A 83 -25.16 25.79 -6.25
N GLY A 84 -25.50 25.24 -5.09
CA GLY A 84 -26.57 24.25 -4.96
C GLY A 84 -26.14 22.82 -5.33
N PHE A 85 -24.87 22.57 -5.63
CA PHE A 85 -24.33 21.22 -5.77
C PHE A 85 -23.82 20.70 -4.43
N GLU A 86 -24.26 19.51 -4.03
CA GLU A 86 -23.74 18.79 -2.87
C GLU A 86 -22.76 17.72 -3.35
N THR A 87 -21.48 17.92 -3.04
CA THR A 87 -20.44 16.90 -3.28
C THR A 87 -20.44 15.88 -2.15
N GLU A 88 -20.56 14.62 -2.52
CA GLU A 88 -20.58 13.48 -1.59
C GLU A 88 -19.29 12.67 -1.62
N GLY A 89 -18.47 12.85 -2.65
CA GLY A 89 -17.17 12.21 -2.75
C GLY A 89 -16.53 12.40 -4.13
N ILE A 90 -15.41 11.72 -4.31
CA ILE A 90 -14.65 11.71 -5.56
C ILE A 90 -14.43 10.26 -5.96
N LEU A 91 -14.61 9.97 -7.24
CA LEU A 91 -14.34 8.67 -7.82
C LEU A 91 -13.20 8.81 -8.82
N CYS A 92 -12.08 8.13 -8.58
CA CYS A 92 -10.95 8.13 -9.51
C CYS A 92 -10.67 6.73 -10.05
N GLU A 93 -10.31 6.66 -11.32
CA GLU A 93 -9.81 5.44 -11.94
C GLU A 93 -8.29 5.45 -11.88
N ARG A 94 -7.70 4.38 -11.33
CA ARG A 94 -6.24 4.25 -11.14
C ARG A 94 -5.73 2.88 -11.55
N ASN A 95 -4.43 2.77 -11.76
CA ASN A 95 -3.75 1.49 -11.99
C ASN A 95 -3.45 0.72 -10.69
N SER A 96 -3.82 1.26 -9.53
CA SER A 96 -3.74 0.58 -8.24
C SER A 96 -4.89 1.01 -7.34
N ILE A 97 -5.42 0.06 -6.58
CA ILE A 97 -6.49 0.27 -5.60
C ILE A 97 -5.93 0.77 -4.25
N VAL A 98 -4.61 0.67 -4.04
CA VAL A 98 -3.94 1.09 -2.80
C VAL A 98 -3.89 2.63 -2.73
N PRO A 99 -4.22 3.25 -1.58
CA PRO A 99 -4.12 4.69 -1.40
C PRO A 99 -2.71 5.26 -1.61
N ALA A 100 -2.64 6.39 -2.29
CA ALA A 100 -1.42 7.15 -2.55
C ALA A 100 -0.96 7.91 -1.28
N PRO A 101 0.34 8.25 -1.13
CA PRO A 101 0.85 8.96 0.05
C PRO A 101 0.04 10.17 0.54
N ASP A 102 -0.56 10.95 -0.37
CA ASP A 102 -1.26 12.19 -0.05
C ASP A 102 -2.79 12.11 -0.17
N ASP A 103 -3.34 10.94 -0.50
CA ASP A 103 -4.79 10.78 -0.71
C ASP A 103 -5.63 11.15 0.50
N TYR A 104 -5.08 11.03 1.72
CA TYR A 104 -5.76 11.41 2.98
C TYR A 104 -6.24 12.86 3.00
N LYS A 105 -5.65 13.73 2.17
CA LYS A 105 -6.02 15.13 2.05
C LYS A 105 -7.39 15.32 1.39
N ALA A 106 -7.87 14.37 0.58
CA ALA A 106 -9.23 14.41 0.04
C ALA A 106 -10.30 14.25 1.14
N PRO A 107 -10.31 13.17 1.95
CA PRO A 107 -11.25 13.05 3.05
C PRO A 107 -11.01 14.08 4.17
N LYS A 108 -9.77 14.57 4.35
CA LYS A 108 -9.50 15.73 5.24
C LYS A 108 -10.24 16.99 4.79
N SER A 109 -10.40 17.18 3.48
CA SER A 109 -11.20 18.26 2.89
C SER A 109 -12.71 17.96 2.88
N GLY A 110 -13.15 16.84 3.47
CA GLY A 110 -14.56 16.45 3.52
C GLY A 110 -15.03 15.62 2.32
N TYR A 111 -14.11 15.13 1.49
CA TYR A 111 -14.45 14.34 0.30
C TYR A 111 -13.97 12.88 0.45
N PRO A 112 -14.87 11.92 0.73
CA PRO A 112 -14.54 10.51 0.59
C PRO A 112 -13.93 10.22 -0.78
N LEU A 113 -12.83 9.47 -0.81
CA LEU A 113 -12.15 9.09 -2.04
C LEU A 113 -12.46 7.64 -2.36
N TYR A 114 -13.06 7.41 -3.52
CA TYR A 114 -13.25 6.11 -4.11
C TYR A 114 -12.23 5.91 -5.22
N VAL A 115 -11.62 4.73 -5.26
CA VAL A 115 -10.67 4.37 -6.33
C VAL A 115 -11.15 3.10 -7.00
N GLU A 116 -11.27 3.16 -8.33
CA GLU A 116 -11.57 2.01 -9.18
C GLU A 116 -10.34 1.57 -9.97
N THR A 117 -10.20 0.26 -10.17
CA THR A 117 -9.18 -0.31 -11.05
C THR A 117 -9.85 -1.17 -12.12
N TYR A 118 -9.21 -1.25 -13.28
CA TYR A 118 -9.71 -2.00 -14.43
C TYR A 118 -8.61 -2.86 -15.05
N ASP A 119 -9.01 -4.01 -15.60
CA ASP A 119 -8.24 -4.78 -16.58
C ASP A 119 -9.00 -4.76 -17.91
N GLY A 120 -8.55 -3.91 -18.83
CA GLY A 120 -9.34 -3.56 -20.02
C GLY A 120 -10.64 -2.85 -19.64
N GLU A 121 -11.78 -3.45 -19.98
CA GLU A 121 -13.11 -2.92 -19.65
C GLU A 121 -13.69 -3.55 -18.35
N GLU A 122 -13.01 -4.55 -17.78
CA GLU A 122 -13.48 -5.23 -16.58
C GLU A 122 -13.03 -4.49 -15.33
N LYS A 123 -13.99 -4.08 -14.50
CA LYS A 123 -13.71 -3.50 -13.18
C LYS A 123 -13.20 -4.58 -12.23
N THR A 124 -11.95 -4.46 -11.80
CA THR A 124 -11.27 -5.46 -10.97
C THR A 124 -11.25 -5.08 -9.49
N GLY A 125 -11.43 -3.80 -9.17
CA GLY A 125 -11.30 -3.31 -7.81
C GLY A 125 -12.06 -2.02 -7.56
N VAL A 126 -12.59 -1.88 -6.34
CA VAL A 126 -13.14 -0.63 -5.80
C VAL A 126 -12.73 -0.51 -4.36
N SER A 127 -12.12 0.61 -3.98
CA SER A 127 -11.88 0.96 -2.58
C SER A 127 -12.49 2.29 -2.21
N LYS A 128 -12.60 2.52 -0.89
CA LYS A 128 -13.10 3.74 -0.28
C LYS A 128 -12.15 4.16 0.84
N LEU A 129 -11.66 5.39 0.80
CA LEU A 129 -10.93 6.06 1.86
C LEU A 129 -11.82 7.17 2.46
N VAL A 130 -12.03 7.14 3.78
CA VAL A 130 -12.86 8.09 4.51
C VAL A 130 -12.14 8.63 5.73
N LEU A 131 -12.59 9.78 6.24
CA LEU A 131 -12.25 10.29 7.56
C LEU A 131 -13.54 10.41 8.36
N GLU A 132 -13.72 9.55 9.35
CA GLU A 132 -14.90 9.51 10.22
C GLU A 132 -14.44 9.60 11.68
N ASP A 133 -15.06 10.48 12.47
CA ASP A 133 -14.71 10.70 13.89
C ASP A 133 -13.20 10.93 14.15
N GLY A 134 -12.51 11.58 13.19
CA GLY A 134 -11.07 11.87 13.29
C GLY A 134 -10.14 10.69 12.96
N VAL A 135 -10.69 9.57 12.49
CA VAL A 135 -9.95 8.36 12.11
C VAL A 135 -10.12 8.07 10.62
N TYR A 136 -9.01 7.85 9.93
CA TYR A 136 -9.02 7.39 8.56
C TYR A 136 -9.37 5.90 8.49
N GLY A 137 -10.41 5.59 7.72
CA GLY A 137 -10.84 4.24 7.39
C GLY A 137 -10.59 3.94 5.93
N TYR A 138 -10.20 2.70 5.63
CA TYR A 138 -10.03 2.19 4.27
C TYR A 138 -10.73 0.86 4.10
N GLU A 139 -11.56 0.76 3.07
CA GLU A 139 -12.37 -0.40 2.77
C GLU A 139 -12.20 -0.78 1.30
N VAL A 140 -12.02 -2.07 1.03
CA VAL A 140 -12.10 -2.63 -0.32
C VAL A 140 -13.51 -3.16 -0.52
N LEU A 141 -14.26 -2.48 -1.38
CA LEU A 141 -15.67 -2.76 -1.69
C LEU A 141 -15.82 -3.84 -2.78
N LEU A 142 -14.83 -3.94 -3.68
CA LEU A 142 -14.75 -4.94 -4.73
C LEU A 142 -13.29 -5.35 -4.93
N GLY A 143 -13.07 -6.64 -5.21
CA GLY A 143 -11.76 -7.22 -5.43
C GLY A 143 -11.07 -7.61 -4.12
N GLU A 144 -9.80 -7.97 -4.23
CA GLU A 144 -8.97 -8.36 -3.09
C GLU A 144 -7.58 -7.75 -3.24
N LEU A 145 -6.99 -7.33 -2.12
CA LEU A 145 -5.58 -6.95 -2.08
C LEU A 145 -4.71 -8.19 -1.96
N THR A 146 -3.62 -8.20 -2.71
CA THR A 146 -2.48 -9.07 -2.40
C THR A 146 -1.88 -8.73 -1.03
N ASP A 147 -1.07 -9.62 -0.48
CA ASP A 147 -0.41 -9.39 0.82
C ASP A 147 0.48 -8.13 0.81
N ALA A 148 1.16 -7.87 -0.32
CA ALA A 148 2.03 -6.71 -0.47
C ALA A 148 1.23 -5.40 -0.55
N GLU A 149 0.12 -5.40 -1.30
CA GLU A 149 -0.79 -4.25 -1.39
C GLU A 149 -1.45 -3.98 -0.04
N ARG A 150 -1.87 -5.03 0.67
CA ARG A 150 -2.44 -4.93 2.01
C ARG A 150 -1.47 -4.31 3.00
N ALA A 151 -0.23 -4.83 3.05
CA ALA A 151 0.81 -4.26 3.91
C ALA A 151 1.08 -2.77 3.59
N THR A 152 1.04 -2.41 2.30
CA THR A 152 1.21 -1.03 1.86
C THR A 152 0.01 -0.16 2.27
N ALA A 153 -1.21 -0.62 2.05
CA ALA A 153 -2.42 0.07 2.46
C ALA A 153 -2.45 0.29 3.98
N ASP A 154 -2.17 -0.75 4.78
CA ASP A 154 -2.14 -0.67 6.24
C ASP A 154 -1.09 0.36 6.71
N ALA A 155 0.09 0.37 6.10
CA ALA A 155 1.13 1.37 6.39
C ALA A 155 0.69 2.80 6.03
N ARG A 156 -0.04 2.98 4.91
CA ARG A 156 -0.61 4.27 4.51
C ARG A 156 -1.64 4.76 5.50
N ILE A 157 -2.59 3.91 5.90
CA ILE A 157 -3.63 4.27 6.86
C ILE A 157 -3.03 4.61 8.23
N ALA A 158 -2.03 3.85 8.70
CA ALA A 158 -1.30 4.19 9.91
C ALA A 158 -0.61 5.57 9.81
N ALA A 159 0.02 5.87 8.67
CA ALA A 159 0.66 7.16 8.44
C ALA A 159 -0.34 8.33 8.38
N TYR A 160 -1.55 8.12 7.81
CA TYR A 160 -2.60 9.12 7.77
C TYR A 160 -3.16 9.41 9.16
N ASN A 161 -3.41 8.37 9.96
CA ASN A 161 -3.91 8.53 11.33
C ASN A 161 -2.90 9.26 12.23
N ALA A 162 -1.60 9.07 12.01
CA ALA A 162 -0.58 9.88 12.69
C ALA A 162 -0.66 11.39 12.36
N GLN A 163 -1.36 11.79 11.29
CA GLN A 163 -1.60 13.21 10.95
C GLN A 163 -2.79 13.83 11.70
N THR A 164 -3.67 13.02 12.34
CA THR A 164 -4.87 13.52 13.04
C THR A 164 -4.67 13.71 14.53
N GLU A 165 -3.57 13.18 15.10
CA GLU A 165 -3.22 13.28 16.52
C GLU A 165 -2.55 14.62 16.92
N GLY A 166 -2.76 15.69 16.14
CA GLY A 166 -2.09 17.00 16.28
C GLY A 166 -2.97 18.15 16.76
#